data_AF-K1L9K9-F1
#
_entry.id   AF-K1L9K9-F1
#
_cell.length_a   1.000
_cell.length_b   1.000
_cell.length_c   1.000
_cell.angle_alpha   90.00
_cell.angle_beta   90.00
_cell.angle_gamma   90.00
#
_symmetry.space_group_name_H-M   'P 1'
#
loop_
_entity.id
_entity.type
_entity.pdbx_description
1 polymer ?
#
loop_
_entity_poly.entity_id
_entity_poly.type
_entity_poly.pdbx_seq_one_letter_code
_entity_poly.pdbx_strand_id
1 'polypeptide(L)'
;MQSEAKQIFLSSPHMGGEEITHVNAAFSSNYIAPVGANIGHFEDLISQYTGAKYVLGTNAGTAALHLGLIALGVGSRDIVLCQSFTFAASANPIVYQGAIPCFIDSEEKPGTWILKNWRKPL
;
A
#
# COMPACT_ATOMS: atom_id res chain seq x y z
N MET A 1 -40.86 6.91 22.05
CA MET A 1 -39.91 6.09 21.25
C MET A 1 -38.89 7.07 20.67
N GLN A 2 -37.73 7.21 21.29
CA GLN A 2 -36.69 8.13 20.79
C GLN A 2 -36.07 7.51 19.54
N SER A 3 -35.97 8.28 18.44
CA SER A 3 -35.26 7.84 17.25
C SER A 3 -33.77 7.81 17.57
N GLU A 4 -33.16 6.62 17.59
CA GLU A 4 -31.70 6.51 17.69
C GLU A 4 -31.07 7.20 16.48
N ALA A 5 -30.18 8.16 16.73
CA ALA A 5 -29.42 8.82 15.69
C ALA A 5 -28.52 7.79 15.00
N LYS A 6 -28.70 7.62 13.69
CA LYS A 6 -27.91 6.68 12.89
C LYS A 6 -26.43 7.07 12.93
N GLN A 7 -25.57 6.17 13.41
CA GLN A 7 -24.12 6.36 13.44
C GLN A 7 -23.58 6.56 12.02
N ILE A 8 -22.85 7.66 11.79
CA ILE A 8 -22.18 7.97 10.52
C ILE A 8 -20.71 7.60 10.68
N PHE A 9 -20.27 6.57 9.95
CA PHE A 9 -18.87 6.15 9.91
C PHE A 9 -18.09 6.96 8.86
N LEU A 10 -16.82 7.23 9.13
CA LEU A 10 -15.93 7.95 8.21
C LEU A 10 -15.59 7.13 6.96
N SER A 11 -15.37 5.81 7.12
CA SER A 11 -15.02 4.89 6.04
C SER A 11 -15.54 3.49 6.36
N SER A 12 -16.80 3.21 6.01
CA SER A 12 -17.35 1.86 6.09
C SER A 12 -16.87 1.03 4.90
N PRO A 13 -16.56 -0.26 5.09
CA PRO A 13 -16.31 -1.15 3.97
C PRO A 13 -17.56 -1.24 3.08
N HIS A 14 -17.34 -1.19 1.77
CA HIS A 14 -18.39 -1.38 0.78
C HIS A 14 -18.35 -2.84 0.31
N MET A 15 -19.45 -3.58 0.52
CA MET A 15 -19.62 -4.95 0.02
C MET A 15 -20.51 -4.89 -1.23
N GLY A 16 -19.92 -5.12 -2.40
CA GLY A 16 -20.56 -5.05 -3.70
C GLY A 16 -21.40 -6.29 -4.06
N GLY A 17 -21.26 -7.38 -3.31
CA GLY A 17 -22.07 -8.61 -3.44
C GLY A 17 -21.30 -9.78 -4.07
N GLU A 18 -20.29 -9.50 -4.89
CA GLU A 18 -19.48 -10.54 -5.54
C GLU A 18 -18.34 -11.08 -4.65
N GLU A 19 -17.97 -10.35 -3.59
CA GLU A 19 -16.85 -10.73 -2.71
C GLU A 19 -17.09 -12.12 -2.10
N ILE A 20 -18.32 -12.40 -1.68
CA ILE A 20 -18.68 -13.68 -1.06
C ILE A 20 -18.58 -14.85 -2.05
N THR A 21 -18.85 -14.60 -3.33
CA THR A 21 -18.72 -15.59 -4.41
C THR A 21 -17.28 -16.05 -4.53
N HIS A 22 -16.32 -15.10 -4.58
CA HIS A 22 -14.90 -15.42 -4.68
C HIS A 22 -14.33 -16.08 -3.42
N VAL A 23 -14.81 -15.68 -2.24
CA VAL A 23 -14.46 -16.34 -0.97
C VAL A 23 -14.94 -17.79 -1.00
N ASN A 24 -16.22 -18.04 -1.31
CA ASN A 24 -16.77 -19.38 -1.38
C ASN A 24 -16.07 -20.27 -2.43
N ALA A 25 -15.67 -19.70 -3.57
CA ALA A 25 -14.89 -20.40 -4.58
C ALA A 25 -13.51 -20.83 -4.06
N ALA A 26 -12.82 -19.99 -3.28
CA ALA A 26 -11.54 -20.33 -2.65
C ALA A 26 -11.69 -21.49 -1.66
N PHE A 27 -12.74 -21.47 -0.83
CA PHE A 27 -13.05 -22.58 0.09
C PHE A 27 -13.40 -23.86 -0.65
N SER A 28 -14.26 -23.79 -1.66
CA SER A 28 -14.74 -24.96 -2.42
C SER A 28 -13.62 -25.63 -3.23
N SER A 29 -12.66 -24.84 -3.72
CA SER A 29 -11.49 -25.34 -4.46
C SER A 29 -10.35 -25.80 -3.54
N ASN A 30 -10.48 -25.63 -2.22
CA ASN A 30 -9.45 -25.93 -1.21
C ASN A 30 -8.11 -25.18 -1.42
N TYR A 31 -8.13 -24.07 -2.18
CA TYR A 31 -6.99 -23.18 -2.36
C TYR A 31 -7.08 -21.99 -1.38
N ILE A 32 -7.01 -22.30 -0.09
CA ILE A 32 -7.11 -21.31 0.98
C ILE A 32 -5.72 -20.80 1.42
N ALA A 33 -4.73 -21.69 1.42
CA ALA A 33 -3.35 -21.41 1.86
C ALA A 33 -2.29 -21.46 0.74
N PRO A 34 -2.36 -22.36 -0.26
CA PRO A 34 -1.52 -22.25 -1.45
C PRO A 34 -1.96 -21.03 -2.28
N VAL A 35 -1.04 -20.47 -3.07
CA VAL A 35 -1.36 -19.41 -4.04
C VAL A 35 -2.46 -19.92 -4.97
N GLY A 36 -3.68 -19.37 -4.79
CA GLY A 36 -4.88 -19.77 -5.52
C GLY A 36 -5.15 -18.87 -6.72
N ALA A 37 -6.08 -19.31 -7.58
CA ALA A 37 -6.43 -18.61 -8.83
C ALA A 37 -6.87 -17.14 -8.64
N ASN A 38 -7.46 -16.81 -7.48
CA ASN A 38 -7.88 -15.45 -7.14
C ASN A 38 -6.71 -14.45 -7.13
N ILE A 39 -5.51 -14.87 -6.70
CA ILE A 39 -4.33 -14.00 -6.64
C ILE A 39 -3.84 -13.68 -8.05
N GLY A 40 -3.67 -14.69 -8.91
CA GLY A 40 -3.25 -14.47 -10.28
C GLY A 40 -4.24 -13.60 -11.06
N HIS A 41 -5.54 -13.84 -10.89
CA HIS A 41 -6.56 -13.01 -11.51
C HIS A 41 -6.52 -11.55 -11.00
N PHE A 42 -6.29 -11.35 -9.70
CA PHE A 42 -6.12 -10.02 -9.13
C PHE A 42 -4.89 -9.30 -9.72
N GLU A 43 -3.75 -9.97 -9.82
CA GLU A 43 -2.53 -9.40 -10.41
C GLU A 43 -2.73 -9.02 -11.89
N ASP A 44 -3.40 -9.87 -12.66
CA ASP A 44 -3.74 -9.61 -14.06
C ASP A 44 -4.65 -8.39 -14.22
N LEU A 45 -5.68 -8.27 -13.39
CA LEU A 45 -6.60 -7.13 -13.41
C LEU A 45 -5.89 -5.83 -13.03
N ILE A 46 -5.02 -5.85 -12.03
CA ILE A 46 -4.22 -4.69 -11.65
C ILE A 46 -3.22 -4.32 -12.75
N SER A 47 -2.61 -5.31 -13.42
CA SER A 47 -1.71 -5.06 -14.56
C SER A 47 -2.45 -4.36 -15.69
N GLN A 48 -3.66 -4.83 -16.03
CA GLN A 48 -4.52 -4.21 -17.05
C GLN A 48 -4.96 -2.80 -16.65
N TYR A 49 -5.33 -2.60 -15.37
CA TYR A 49 -5.79 -1.30 -14.88
C TYR A 49 -4.67 -0.25 -14.83
N THR A 50 -3.46 -0.64 -14.41
CA THR A 50 -2.32 0.27 -14.22
C THR A 50 -1.41 0.40 -15.44
N GLY A 51 -1.47 -0.58 -16.36
CA GLY A 51 -0.52 -0.72 -17.46
C GLY A 51 0.87 -1.22 -17.03
N ALA A 52 1.05 -1.63 -15.78
CA ALA A 52 2.33 -2.14 -15.29
C ALA A 52 2.67 -3.49 -15.94
N LYS A 53 3.92 -3.63 -16.40
CA LYS A 53 4.40 -4.88 -17.03
C LYS A 53 4.39 -6.07 -16.09
N TYR A 54 4.61 -5.83 -14.79
CA TYR A 54 4.63 -6.85 -13.75
C TYR A 54 3.89 -6.33 -12.53
N VAL A 55 3.13 -7.21 -11.87
CA VAL A 55 2.39 -6.92 -10.64
C VAL A 55 2.62 -8.08 -9.68
N LEU A 56 2.76 -7.75 -8.39
CA LEU A 56 2.88 -8.73 -7.32
C LEU A 56 1.97 -8.33 -6.15
N GLY A 57 1.01 -9.19 -5.82
CA GLY A 57 0.16 -9.07 -4.65
C GLY A 57 0.95 -9.37 -3.37
N THR A 58 0.80 -8.52 -2.36
CA THR A 58 1.36 -8.74 -1.02
C THR A 58 0.24 -8.69 0.03
N ASN A 59 0.52 -9.15 1.25
CA ASN A 59 -0.46 -9.15 2.32
C ASN A 59 -0.82 -7.74 2.84
N ALA A 60 0.00 -6.73 2.58
CA ALA A 60 -0.23 -5.34 2.98
C ALA A 60 0.67 -4.36 2.21
N GLY A 61 0.24 -3.09 2.10
CA GLY A 61 1.06 -2.03 1.47
C GLY A 61 2.43 -1.84 2.13
N THR A 62 2.54 -1.99 3.45
CA THR A 62 3.84 -1.95 4.17
C THR A 62 4.79 -3.05 3.70
N ALA A 63 4.28 -4.25 3.43
CA ALA A 63 5.09 -5.37 2.94
C ALA A 63 5.55 -5.12 1.49
N ALA A 64 4.69 -4.55 0.64
CA ALA A 64 5.08 -4.12 -0.71
C ALA A 64 6.23 -3.11 -0.68
N LEU A 65 6.13 -2.07 0.16
CA LEU A 65 7.20 -1.08 0.31
C LEU A 65 8.50 -1.70 0.83
N HIS A 66 8.41 -2.57 1.84
CA HIS A 66 9.57 -3.27 2.38
C HIS A 66 10.26 -4.17 1.35
N LEU A 67 9.49 -4.97 0.61
CA LEU A 67 10.02 -5.80 -0.46
C LEU A 67 10.68 -4.97 -1.56
N GLY A 68 10.09 -3.82 -1.91
CA GLY A 68 10.69 -2.88 -2.88
C GLY A 68 12.06 -2.38 -2.43
N LEU A 69 12.21 -2.00 -1.15
CA LEU A 69 13.51 -1.58 -0.61
C LEU A 69 14.54 -2.71 -0.60
N ILE A 70 14.13 -3.94 -0.26
CA ILE A 70 14.99 -5.13 -0.33
C ILE A 70 15.46 -5.36 -1.78
N ALA A 71 14.54 -5.30 -2.75
CA ALA A 71 14.85 -5.50 -4.16
C ALA A 71 15.80 -4.44 -4.73
N LEU A 72 15.75 -3.21 -4.20
CA LEU A 72 16.67 -2.13 -4.52
C LEU A 72 18.03 -2.23 -3.81
N GLY A 73 18.20 -3.19 -2.89
CA GLY A 73 19.45 -3.38 -2.14
C GLY A 73 19.67 -2.37 -1.02
N VAL A 74 18.61 -1.69 -0.56
CA VAL A 74 18.69 -0.69 0.52
C VAL A 74 19.10 -1.35 1.83
N GLY A 75 20.08 -0.74 2.51
CA GLY A 75 20.61 -1.20 3.79
C GLY A 75 21.16 -0.08 4.66
N SER A 76 21.97 -0.44 5.67
CA SER A 76 22.32 0.44 6.78
C SER A 76 23.20 1.66 6.48
N ARG A 77 23.62 1.83 5.22
CA ARG A 77 24.43 2.96 4.75
C ARG A 77 23.65 3.90 3.84
N ASP A 78 22.40 3.57 3.55
CA ASP A 78 21.59 4.31 2.60
C ASP A 78 20.70 5.33 3.31
N ILE A 79 20.47 6.43 2.60
CA ILE A 79 19.51 7.45 2.97
C ILE A 79 18.34 7.35 2.00
N VAL A 80 17.13 7.20 2.54
CA VAL A 80 15.91 7.12 1.74
C VAL A 80 15.04 8.33 2.04
N LEU A 81 14.70 9.08 0.99
CA LEU A 81 13.85 10.26 1.09
C LEU A 81 12.40 9.83 1.25
N CYS A 82 11.70 10.41 2.22
CA CYS A 82 10.26 10.21 2.40
C CYS A 82 9.60 11.47 2.96
N GLN A 83 8.28 11.56 2.85
CA GLN A 83 7.54 12.71 3.36
C GLN A 83 7.38 12.65 4.87
N SER A 84 7.42 13.80 5.54
CA SER A 84 7.08 13.89 6.96
C SER A 84 5.57 13.71 7.21
N PHE A 85 4.73 14.23 6.31
CA PHE A 85 3.27 14.15 6.40
C PHE A 85 2.71 13.02 5.53
N THR A 86 2.79 11.79 6.04
CA THR A 86 2.34 10.57 5.38
C THR A 86 1.99 9.49 6.41
N PHE A 87 1.48 8.34 5.96
CA PHE A 87 1.29 7.19 6.84
C PHE A 87 2.65 6.57 7.22
N ALA A 88 2.79 6.09 8.46
CA ALA A 88 4.07 5.60 9.00
C ALA A 88 4.71 4.46 8.17
N ALA A 89 3.92 3.70 7.41
CA ALA A 89 4.42 2.67 6.51
C ALA A 89 5.37 3.20 5.42
N SER A 90 5.41 4.51 5.16
CA SER A 90 6.37 5.12 4.24
C SER A 90 7.80 5.17 4.84
N ALA A 91 7.92 5.26 6.16
CA ALA A 91 9.21 5.39 6.85
C ALA A 91 9.66 4.10 7.54
N ASN A 92 8.72 3.33 8.11
CA ASN A 92 9.06 2.14 8.87
C ASN A 92 9.89 1.11 8.06
N PRO A 93 9.55 0.78 6.80
CA PRO A 93 10.34 -0.15 5.99
C PRO A 93 11.79 0.29 5.75
N ILE A 94 12.04 1.60 5.70
CA ILE A 94 13.41 2.16 5.59
C ILE A 94 14.20 1.76 6.84
N VAL A 95 13.60 1.96 8.01
CA VAL A 95 14.21 1.62 9.31
C VAL A 95 14.35 0.10 9.48
N TYR A 96 13.41 -0.72 8.97
CA TYR A 96 13.52 -2.18 9.02
C TYR A 96 14.78 -2.70 8.31
N GLN A 97 15.21 -2.02 7.24
CA GLN A 97 16.44 -2.32 6.51
C GLN A 97 17.70 -1.74 7.18
N GLY A 98 17.54 -1.02 8.30
CA GLY A 98 18.61 -0.28 8.98
C GLY A 98 19.01 1.02 8.29
N ALA A 99 18.34 1.41 7.20
CA ALA A 99 18.60 2.64 6.47
C ALA A 99 18.08 3.88 7.22
N ILE A 100 18.50 5.06 6.78
CA ILE A 100 18.17 6.33 7.43
C ILE A 100 17.04 7.02 6.65
N PRO A 101 15.84 7.21 7.23
CA PRO A 101 14.82 8.03 6.61
C PRO A 101 15.21 9.51 6.70
N CYS A 102 15.25 10.18 5.55
CA CYS A 102 15.40 11.63 5.47
C CYS A 102 14.04 12.23 5.12
N PHE A 103 13.43 12.89 6.10
CA PHE A 103 12.12 13.50 5.93
C PHE A 103 12.21 14.80 5.13
N ILE A 104 11.32 14.93 4.16
CA ILE A 104 11.12 16.17 3.40
C ILE A 104 9.72 16.70 3.64
N ASP A 105 9.61 18.02 3.71
CA ASP A 105 8.39 18.74 4.01
C ASP A 105 7.37 18.69 2.85
N SER A 106 6.10 18.89 3.18
CA SER A 106 4.99 18.90 2.23
C SER A 106 4.61 20.32 1.81
N GLU A 107 4.08 20.48 0.60
CA GLU A 107 3.57 21.76 0.15
C GLU A 107 2.33 22.21 0.94
N GLU A 108 2.24 23.51 1.22
CA GLU A 108 1.11 24.13 1.92
C GLU A 108 -0.15 24.21 1.04
N LYS A 109 0.01 24.27 -0.29
CA LYS A 109 -1.12 24.41 -1.21
C LYS A 109 -1.83 23.06 -1.39
N PRO A 110 -3.16 22.99 -1.19
CA PRO A 110 -3.91 21.79 -1.48
C PRO A 110 -3.93 21.52 -3.00
N GLY A 111 -3.55 20.31 -3.41
CA GLY A 111 -3.60 19.86 -4.81
C GLY A 111 -2.42 18.99 -5.25
N THR A 112 -1.30 19.06 -4.52
CA THR A 112 -0.10 18.26 -4.75
C THR A 112 0.44 17.75 -3.42
N TRP A 113 0.90 16.50 -3.39
CA TRP A 113 1.65 15.93 -2.27
C TRP A 113 3.17 16.00 -2.55
N ILE A 114 3.62 16.96 -3.36
CA ILE A 114 4.99 16.97 -3.93
C ILE A 114 5.80 18.13 -3.33
N LEU A 115 7.12 17.95 -3.34
CA LEU A 115 8.16 18.65 -2.61
C LEU A 115 8.37 20.12 -3.02
N LYS A 116 8.39 21.04 -2.05
CA LYS A 116 9.06 22.35 -2.20
C LYS A 116 10.59 22.14 -2.11
N ASN A 117 11.34 22.64 -3.10
CA ASN A 117 12.77 22.97 -2.98
C ASN A 117 13.76 21.84 -2.60
N TRP A 118 13.74 20.66 -3.23
CA TRP A 118 14.98 19.85 -3.23
C TRP A 118 16.03 20.52 -4.13
N ARG A 119 16.86 21.37 -3.53
CA ARG A 119 18.19 21.70 -4.04
C ARG A 119 19.17 20.70 -3.44
N LYS A 120 19.95 20.01 -4.27
CA LYS A 120 21.08 19.18 -3.82
C LYS A 120 21.86 19.93 -2.73
N PRO A 121 22.25 19.28 -1.62
CA PRO A 121 23.35 19.81 -0.84
C PRO A 121 24.57 19.82 -1.76
N LEU A 122 25.13 21.01 -1.99
CA LEU A 122 26.46 21.18 -2.59
C LEU A 122 27.52 20.63 -1.63
#